data_AF-A0A812U205-F1
#
_entry.id   AF-A0A812U205-F1
#
_cell.length_a   1.000
_cell.length_b   1.000
_cell.length_c   1.000
_cell.angle_alpha   90.00
_cell.angle_beta   90.00
_cell.angle_gamma   90.00
#
_symmetry.space_group_name_H-M   'P 1'
#
loop_
_entity.id
_entity.type
_entity.pdbx_description
1 polymer ?
#
loop_
_entity_poly.entity_id
_entity_poly.type
_entity_poly.pdbx_seq_one_letter_code
_entity_poly.pdbx_strand_id
1 'polypeptide(L)'
;MREKSAIHGITVEKIVEIHQFMVMEMQKVLTEFLALDQETRRTFSNKACETTAELLVSVAVEQTLGVHCEDVEQAVIQHEEILANNPEFARCTDQLANMMQHLTGAAQPRANKEDFLEVLRNMADHAQKAKDFSKKVYEEYRAKTCPVSDAYRRFEEFAADTPAAKEGLEDLTPVELQLCYDEYREDNEVRSAWSKAGVENSIMMASCMTSLLKNDAAAVPLPEDKKGKKMKLSEIVEMQELMVDEMKRLSEAASAASKASSSSPWRAEVAMQMVQSLASAAVERRYGVSPEEMTIAGIQNAPMLQKNERFVRATEKQQEIIMAVAQFCAQ
;
A
#
# COMPACT_ATOMS: atom_id res chain seq x y z
N MET A 1 42.76 0.91 26.34
CA MET A 1 42.51 -0.52 26.07
C MET A 1 41.11 -0.60 25.50
N ARG A 2 40.96 -0.85 24.19
CA ARG A 2 39.63 -1.18 23.63
C ARG A 2 39.31 -2.59 24.13
N GLU A 3 38.24 -2.72 24.91
CA GLU A 3 37.69 -4.03 25.25
C GLU A 3 37.54 -4.85 23.97
N LYS A 4 37.84 -6.15 24.06
CA LYS A 4 37.66 -7.08 22.96
C LYS A 4 36.16 -7.14 22.61
N SER A 5 35.79 -6.25 21.69
CA SER A 5 34.69 -6.31 20.73
C SER A 5 33.68 -7.44 21.00
N ALA A 6 32.55 -7.07 21.58
CA ALA A 6 31.36 -7.91 21.77
C ALA A 6 30.67 -8.29 20.45
N ILE A 7 31.32 -8.06 19.30
CA ILE A 7 30.76 -8.24 17.95
C ILE A 7 30.40 -9.71 17.68
N HIS A 8 31.03 -10.68 18.36
CA HIS A 8 30.67 -12.10 18.24
C HIS A 8 29.41 -12.50 19.05
N GLY A 9 28.70 -11.56 19.66
CA GLY A 9 27.61 -11.83 20.60
C GLY A 9 26.20 -11.39 20.19
N ILE A 10 26.04 -10.61 19.11
CA ILE A 10 24.71 -10.11 18.72
C ILE A 10 24.02 -11.17 17.85
N THR A 11 23.03 -11.86 18.42
CA THR A 11 22.24 -12.87 17.68
C THR A 11 21.20 -12.24 16.77
N VAL A 12 20.64 -13.03 15.84
CA VAL A 12 19.52 -12.60 14.97
C VAL A 12 18.35 -12.07 15.79
N GLU A 13 17.99 -12.72 16.89
CA GLU A 13 16.90 -12.29 17.78
C GLU A 13 17.21 -10.93 18.40
N LYS A 14 18.47 -10.69 18.79
CA LYS A 14 18.88 -9.40 19.35
C LYS A 14 18.86 -8.30 18.29
N ILE A 15 19.23 -8.59 17.05
CA ILE A 15 19.11 -7.65 15.92
C ILE A 15 17.66 -7.22 15.73
N VAL A 16 16.73 -8.18 15.73
CA VAL A 16 15.29 -7.89 15.59
C VAL A 16 14.78 -7.05 16.77
N GLU A 17 15.16 -7.39 18.01
CA GLU A 17 14.82 -6.60 19.20
C GLU A 17 15.31 -5.15 19.09
N ILE A 18 16.56 -4.94 18.63
CA ILE A 18 17.12 -3.61 18.41
C ILE A 18 16.32 -2.85 17.35
N HIS A 19 15.98 -3.48 16.21
CA HIS A 19 15.21 -2.83 15.14
C HIS A 19 13.78 -2.49 15.58
N GLN A 20 13.13 -3.34 16.38
CA GLN A 20 11.84 -3.03 16.99
C GLN A 20 11.93 -1.81 17.91
N PHE A 21 13.00 -1.70 18.70
CA PHE A 21 13.25 -0.53 19.54
C PHE A 21 13.54 0.73 18.69
N MET A 22 14.35 0.62 17.64
CA MET A 22 14.60 1.72 16.70
C MET A 22 13.30 2.22 16.07
N VAL A 23 12.37 1.34 15.71
CA VAL A 23 11.04 1.73 15.21
C VAL A 23 10.30 2.59 16.24
N MET A 24 10.30 2.18 17.52
CA MET A 24 9.64 2.93 18.59
C MET A 24 10.26 4.32 18.78
N GLU A 25 11.58 4.43 18.78
CA GLU A 25 12.26 5.72 18.94
C GLU A 25 12.08 6.62 17.71
N MET A 26 12.19 6.06 16.50
CA MET A 26 11.95 6.81 15.26
C MET A 26 10.51 7.35 15.21
N GLN A 27 9.53 6.58 15.69
CA GLN A 27 8.14 7.04 15.78
C GLN A 27 7.99 8.25 16.72
N LYS A 28 8.73 8.29 17.83
CA LYS A 28 8.74 9.47 18.73
C LYS A 28 9.34 10.67 18.02
N VAL A 29 10.52 10.52 17.39
CA VAL A 29 11.19 11.58 16.62
C VAL A 29 10.26 12.16 15.55
N LEU A 30 9.62 11.29 14.76
CA LEU A 30 8.67 11.70 13.74
C LEU A 30 7.47 12.44 14.35
N THR A 31 6.92 11.94 15.46
CA THR A 31 5.78 12.58 16.14
C THR A 31 6.14 13.98 16.64
N GLU A 32 7.31 14.14 17.24
CA GLU A 32 7.80 15.44 17.71
C GLU A 32 8.08 16.39 16.55
N PHE A 33 8.70 15.92 15.46
CA PHE A 33 8.92 16.72 14.26
C PHE A 33 7.60 17.16 13.62
N LEU A 34 6.61 16.27 13.54
CA LEU A 34 5.28 16.57 13.01
C LEU A 34 4.46 17.50 13.93
N ALA A 35 4.82 17.63 15.20
CA ALA A 35 4.21 18.59 16.11
C ALA A 35 4.74 20.03 15.94
N LEU A 36 5.90 20.21 15.28
CA LEU A 36 6.40 21.53 14.91
C LEU A 36 5.49 22.19 13.89
N ASP A 37 5.41 23.52 13.95
CA ASP A 37 4.73 24.28 12.91
C ASP A 37 5.45 24.10 11.56
N GLN A 38 4.69 24.31 10.48
CA GLN A 38 5.18 24.04 9.14
C GLN A 38 6.34 24.95 8.72
N GLU A 39 6.32 26.22 9.14
CA GLU A 39 7.37 27.17 8.79
C GLU A 39 8.70 26.72 9.40
N THR A 40 8.67 26.31 10.67
CA THR A 40 9.82 25.71 11.36
C THR A 40 10.30 24.44 10.66
N ARG A 41 9.43 23.49 10.33
CA ARG A 41 9.84 22.24 9.64
C ARG A 41 10.56 22.50 8.32
N ARG A 42 10.12 23.50 7.56
CA ARG A 42 10.71 23.87 6.25
C ARG A 42 12.10 24.50 6.36
N THR A 43 12.54 24.88 7.56
CA THR A 43 13.92 25.34 7.78
C THR A 43 14.95 24.21 7.79
N PHE A 44 14.50 22.97 7.92
CA PHE A 44 15.37 21.79 7.93
C PHE A 44 15.60 21.28 6.51
N SER A 45 16.85 20.94 6.19
CA SER A 45 17.14 20.19 4.96
C SER A 45 16.88 18.69 5.18
N ASN A 46 16.61 17.94 4.10
CA ASN A 46 16.43 16.49 4.19
C ASN A 46 17.60 15.82 4.90
N LYS A 47 18.84 16.20 4.54
CA LYS A 47 20.03 15.61 5.15
C LYS A 47 20.14 15.94 6.64
N ALA A 48 19.73 17.15 7.05
CA ALA A 48 19.71 17.51 8.47
C ALA A 48 18.64 16.71 9.24
N CYS A 49 17.45 16.51 8.68
CA CYS A 49 16.41 15.65 9.25
C CYS A 49 16.91 14.21 9.43
N GLU A 50 17.43 13.60 8.36
CA GLU A 50 17.96 12.22 8.37
C GLU A 50 19.04 12.06 9.44
N THR A 51 20.09 12.87 9.36
CA THR A 51 21.26 12.76 10.25
C THR A 51 20.87 12.97 11.72
N THR A 52 19.93 13.90 11.97
CA THR A 52 19.46 14.16 13.34
C THR A 52 18.63 12.99 13.87
N ALA A 53 17.73 12.43 13.06
CA ALA A 53 16.92 11.29 13.45
C ALA A 53 17.78 10.04 13.67
N GLU A 54 18.72 9.75 12.77
CA GLU A 54 19.70 8.67 12.91
C GLU A 54 20.49 8.82 14.21
N LEU A 55 20.98 10.02 14.52
CA LEU A 55 21.74 10.28 15.75
C LEU A 55 20.88 10.09 17.01
N LEU A 56 19.65 10.61 17.03
CA LEU A 56 18.74 10.48 18.17
C LEU A 56 18.39 9.02 18.46
N VAL A 57 18.06 8.26 17.41
CA VAL A 57 17.76 6.82 17.53
C VAL A 57 19.01 6.05 17.96
N SER A 58 20.17 6.35 17.37
CA SER A 58 21.44 5.71 17.72
C SER A 58 21.81 5.90 19.19
N VAL A 59 21.69 7.13 19.70
CA VAL A 59 21.96 7.45 21.11
C VAL A 59 20.98 6.70 22.02
N ALA A 60 19.70 6.61 21.65
CA ALA A 60 18.70 5.88 22.44
C ALA A 60 18.99 4.37 22.49
N VAL A 61 19.40 3.77 21.38
CA VAL A 61 19.82 2.36 21.30
C VAL A 61 21.02 2.11 22.20
N GLU A 62 22.06 2.93 22.11
CA GLU A 62 23.27 2.76 22.92
C GLU A 62 22.96 2.88 24.42
N GLN A 63 22.17 3.90 24.81
CA GLN A 63 21.82 4.12 26.22
C GLN A 63 20.92 3.02 26.79
N THR A 64 20.01 2.47 26.00
CA THR A 64 18.99 1.52 26.48
C THR A 64 19.44 0.07 26.38
N LEU A 65 20.10 -0.29 25.27
CA LEU A 65 20.47 -1.66 24.95
C LEU A 65 21.97 -1.94 25.14
N GLY A 66 22.78 -0.91 25.38
CA GLY A 66 24.22 -1.05 25.63
C GLY A 66 25.00 -1.56 24.42
N VAL A 67 24.51 -1.27 23.20
CA VAL A 67 25.14 -1.68 21.94
C VAL A 67 25.42 -0.46 21.08
N HIS A 68 26.60 -0.40 20.47
CA HIS A 68 26.95 0.65 19.51
C HIS A 68 26.34 0.34 18.14
N CYS A 69 25.94 1.38 17.41
CA CYS A 69 25.26 1.19 16.13
C CYS A 69 26.16 0.53 15.08
N GLU A 70 27.47 0.80 15.10
CA GLU A 70 28.43 0.14 14.21
C GLU A 70 28.51 -1.37 14.45
N ASP A 71 28.40 -1.82 15.71
CA ASP A 71 28.35 -3.24 16.06
C ASP A 71 27.06 -3.89 15.54
N VAL A 72 25.94 -3.16 15.61
CA VAL A 72 24.64 -3.62 15.09
C VAL A 72 24.67 -3.74 13.57
N GLU A 73 25.17 -2.72 12.86
CA GLU A 73 25.33 -2.75 11.40
C GLU A 73 26.21 -3.93 10.96
N GLN A 74 27.34 -4.15 11.66
CA GLN A 74 28.22 -5.26 11.35
C GLN A 74 27.53 -6.63 11.62
N ALA A 75 26.73 -6.73 12.68
CA ALA A 75 25.97 -7.94 12.97
C ALA A 75 24.87 -8.22 11.93
N VAL A 76 24.20 -7.18 11.42
CA VAL A 76 23.23 -7.29 10.32
C VAL A 76 23.92 -7.86 9.07
N ILE A 77 25.10 -7.34 8.70
CA ILE A 77 25.87 -7.86 7.56
C ILE A 77 26.28 -9.32 7.78
N GLN A 78 26.71 -9.69 8.99
CA GLN A 78 27.09 -11.09 9.30
C GLN A 78 25.92 -12.07 9.21
N HIS A 79 24.70 -11.61 9.46
CA HIS A 79 23.49 -12.41 9.49
C HIS A 79 22.54 -12.15 8.31
N GLU A 80 23.00 -11.49 7.25
CA GLU A 80 22.18 -11.00 6.13
C GLU A 80 21.30 -12.10 5.52
N GLU A 81 21.85 -13.30 5.24
CA GLU A 81 21.10 -14.40 4.64
C GLU A 81 19.91 -14.87 5.48
N ILE A 82 20.08 -14.90 6.81
CA ILE A 82 19.03 -15.31 7.74
C ILE A 82 18.01 -14.18 7.90
N LEU A 83 18.48 -12.94 8.03
CA LEU A 83 17.64 -11.75 8.19
C LEU A 83 16.79 -11.46 6.96
N ALA A 84 17.30 -11.70 5.75
CA ALA A 84 16.57 -11.54 4.51
C ALA A 84 15.29 -12.40 4.44
N ASN A 85 15.25 -13.51 5.19
CA ASN A 85 14.11 -14.40 5.30
C ASN A 85 13.33 -14.22 6.61
N ASN A 86 13.70 -13.25 7.46
CA ASN A 86 13.02 -12.99 8.72
C ASN A 86 11.90 -11.95 8.52
N PRO A 87 10.61 -12.34 8.66
CA PRO A 87 9.49 -11.44 8.39
C PRO A 87 9.39 -10.28 9.40
N GLU A 88 9.87 -10.46 10.63
CA GLU A 88 9.87 -9.38 11.63
C GLU A 88 10.93 -8.33 11.35
N PHE A 89 12.12 -8.77 10.92
CA PHE A 89 13.19 -7.87 10.51
C PHE A 89 12.76 -7.06 9.29
N ALA A 90 12.29 -7.72 8.23
CA ALA A 90 11.79 -7.07 7.02
C ALA A 90 10.71 -6.02 7.35
N ARG A 91 9.76 -6.37 8.23
CA ARG A 91 8.76 -5.42 8.72
C ARG A 91 9.42 -4.22 9.39
N CYS A 92 10.35 -4.40 10.33
CA CYS A 92 10.98 -3.26 11.01
C CYS A 92 11.76 -2.36 10.04
N THR A 93 12.49 -2.94 9.09
CA THR A 93 13.23 -2.20 8.05
C THR A 93 12.28 -1.37 7.19
N ASP A 94 11.17 -1.94 6.73
CA ASP A 94 10.14 -1.21 5.97
C ASP A 94 9.54 -0.08 6.81
N GLN A 95 9.26 -0.33 8.10
CA GLN A 95 8.70 0.69 8.99
C GLN A 95 9.67 1.87 9.18
N LEU A 96 10.96 1.60 9.39
CA LEU A 96 12.00 2.62 9.50
C LEU A 96 12.16 3.43 8.21
N ALA A 97 12.22 2.78 7.06
CA ALA A 97 12.29 3.44 5.76
C ALA A 97 11.09 4.37 5.52
N ASN A 98 9.86 3.91 5.80
CA ASN A 98 8.66 4.72 5.65
C ASN A 98 8.66 5.94 6.58
N MET A 99 9.04 5.78 7.85
CA MET A 99 9.14 6.92 8.78
C MET A 99 10.21 7.92 8.36
N MET A 100 11.34 7.44 7.82
CA MET A 100 12.39 8.32 7.31
C MET A 100 11.92 9.11 6.07
N GLN A 101 11.22 8.45 5.14
CA GLN A 101 10.61 9.14 3.99
C GLN A 101 9.55 10.16 4.44
N HIS A 102 8.76 9.86 5.47
CA HIS A 102 7.80 10.80 6.03
C HIS A 102 8.51 12.00 6.68
N LEU A 103 9.59 11.76 7.41
CA LEU A 103 10.37 12.82 8.05
C LEU A 103 10.96 13.80 7.01
N THR A 104 11.59 13.28 5.95
CA THR A 104 12.20 14.11 4.90
C THR A 104 11.14 14.78 4.04
N GLY A 105 10.08 14.04 3.67
CA GLY A 105 8.92 14.60 3.00
C GLY A 105 8.31 15.74 3.81
N ALA A 106 8.17 15.60 5.12
CA ALA A 106 7.59 16.60 6.00
C ALA A 106 8.34 17.95 5.97
N ALA A 107 9.65 17.95 5.70
CA ALA A 107 10.48 19.15 5.60
C ALA A 107 10.41 19.88 4.24
N GLN A 108 9.96 19.20 3.17
CA GLN A 108 9.91 19.79 1.84
C GLN A 108 8.77 20.82 1.66
N PRO A 109 8.89 21.75 0.70
CA PRO A 109 7.75 22.50 0.18
C PRO A 109 6.66 21.52 -0.32
N ARG A 110 5.39 21.88 -0.16
CA ARG A 110 4.29 21.14 -0.79
C ARG A 110 4.01 21.67 -2.18
N ALA A 111 3.41 20.82 -3.01
CA ALA A 111 2.62 21.31 -4.14
C ALA A 111 1.61 22.33 -3.62
N ASN A 112 1.45 23.44 -4.34
CA ASN A 112 0.41 24.38 -3.99
C ASN A 112 -0.96 23.72 -4.13
N LYS A 113 -1.98 24.32 -3.50
CA LYS A 113 -3.32 23.74 -3.45
C LYS A 113 -3.89 23.48 -4.85
N GLU A 114 -3.65 24.37 -5.80
CA GLU A 114 -4.15 24.28 -7.17
C GLU A 114 -3.57 23.06 -7.89
N ASP A 115 -2.26 22.87 -7.82
CA ASP A 115 -1.56 21.72 -8.39
C ASP A 115 -2.01 20.42 -7.72
N PHE A 116 -2.13 20.41 -6.39
CA PHE A 116 -2.62 19.25 -5.65
C PHE A 116 -4.06 18.88 -6.05
N LEU A 117 -4.95 19.85 -6.18
CA LEU A 117 -6.31 19.62 -6.68
C LEU A 117 -6.31 19.07 -8.10
N GLU A 118 -5.40 19.52 -8.96
CA GLU A 118 -5.26 19.00 -10.32
C GLU A 118 -4.79 17.55 -10.34
N VAL A 119 -3.80 17.20 -9.51
CA VAL A 119 -3.38 15.81 -9.28
C VAL A 119 -4.56 14.95 -8.85
N LEU A 120 -5.33 15.37 -7.84
CA LEU A 120 -6.50 14.63 -7.36
C LEU A 120 -7.58 14.45 -8.42
N ARG A 121 -7.83 15.47 -9.25
CA ARG A 121 -8.79 15.38 -10.36
C ARG A 121 -8.30 14.41 -11.44
N ASN A 122 -7.03 14.48 -11.82
CA ASN A 122 -6.44 13.56 -12.80
C ASN A 122 -6.53 12.10 -12.32
N MET A 123 -6.25 11.87 -11.03
CA MET A 123 -6.39 10.57 -10.40
C MET A 123 -7.84 10.06 -10.40
N ALA A 124 -8.80 10.92 -10.02
CA ALA A 124 -10.23 10.58 -10.05
C ALA A 124 -10.70 10.22 -11.46
N ASP A 125 -10.29 11.00 -12.45
CA ASP A 125 -10.62 10.75 -13.86
C ASP A 125 -10.00 9.45 -14.36
N HIS A 126 -8.75 9.14 -13.98
CA HIS A 126 -8.09 7.90 -14.35
C HIS A 126 -8.76 6.68 -13.70
N ALA A 127 -9.07 6.75 -12.39
CA ALA A 127 -9.78 5.68 -11.67
C ALA A 127 -11.16 5.42 -12.29
N GLN A 128 -11.91 6.48 -12.63
CA GLN A 128 -13.20 6.34 -13.28
C GLN A 128 -13.08 5.69 -14.68
N LYS A 129 -12.09 6.11 -15.49
CA LYS A 129 -11.82 5.48 -16.79
C LYS A 129 -11.44 4.00 -16.65
N ALA A 130 -10.59 3.66 -15.69
CA ALA A 130 -10.17 2.28 -15.42
C ALA A 130 -11.37 1.41 -15.00
N LYS A 131 -12.27 1.95 -14.18
CA LYS A 131 -13.51 1.29 -13.78
C LYS A 131 -14.44 1.04 -14.96
N ASP A 132 -14.71 2.06 -15.77
CA ASP A 132 -15.58 1.93 -16.95
C ASP A 132 -15.00 0.97 -17.99
N PHE A 133 -13.68 1.02 -18.19
CA PHE A 133 -12.94 0.08 -19.01
C PHE A 133 -13.11 -1.36 -18.51
N SER A 134 -12.86 -1.60 -17.22
CA SER A 134 -12.93 -2.93 -16.61
C SER A 134 -14.33 -3.52 -16.68
N LYS A 135 -15.37 -2.71 -16.41
CA LYS A 135 -16.77 -3.11 -16.58
C LYS A 135 -17.07 -3.51 -18.01
N LYS A 136 -16.65 -2.71 -18.99
CA LYS A 136 -16.87 -3.01 -20.41
C LYS A 136 -16.19 -4.32 -20.82
N VAL A 137 -14.92 -4.52 -20.44
CA VAL A 137 -14.19 -5.76 -20.74
C VAL A 137 -14.85 -6.97 -20.06
N TYR A 138 -15.32 -6.81 -18.82
CA TYR A 138 -16.03 -7.87 -18.10
C TYR A 138 -17.33 -8.28 -18.80
N GLU A 139 -18.13 -7.31 -19.25
CA GLU A 139 -19.37 -7.58 -19.99
C GLU A 139 -19.09 -8.36 -21.28
N GLU A 140 -18.06 -7.98 -22.04
CA GLU A 140 -17.67 -8.67 -23.27
C GLU A 140 -17.09 -10.08 -22.99
N TYR A 141 -16.29 -10.23 -21.94
CA TYR A 141 -15.76 -11.52 -21.49
C TYR A 141 -16.90 -12.47 -21.12
N ARG A 142 -17.86 -12.00 -20.32
CA ARG A 142 -19.03 -12.79 -19.91
C ARG A 142 -19.94 -13.13 -21.09
N ALA A 143 -20.09 -12.21 -22.04
CA ALA A 143 -20.82 -12.45 -23.29
C ALA A 143 -20.07 -13.39 -24.25
N LYS A 144 -18.85 -13.83 -23.90
CA LYS A 144 -17.95 -14.66 -24.72
C LYS A 144 -17.57 -13.99 -26.05
N THR A 145 -17.65 -12.66 -26.12
CA THR A 145 -17.21 -11.87 -27.27
C THR A 145 -15.78 -11.36 -27.12
N CYS A 146 -15.20 -11.46 -25.93
CA CYS A 146 -13.80 -11.15 -25.65
C CYS A 146 -13.14 -12.34 -24.92
N PRO A 147 -12.28 -13.13 -25.58
CA PRO A 147 -11.50 -14.16 -24.90
C PRO A 147 -10.52 -13.51 -23.91
N VAL A 148 -10.10 -14.27 -22.90
CA VAL A 148 -9.21 -13.76 -21.84
C VAL A 148 -7.87 -13.22 -22.35
N SER A 149 -7.35 -13.75 -23.46
CA SER A 149 -6.14 -13.24 -24.12
C SER A 149 -6.35 -11.84 -24.72
N ASP A 150 -7.50 -11.58 -25.32
CA ASP A 150 -7.85 -10.25 -25.85
C ASP A 150 -8.11 -9.27 -24.71
N ALA A 151 -8.72 -9.73 -23.61
CA ALA A 151 -8.86 -8.93 -22.40
C ALA A 151 -7.48 -8.50 -21.86
N TYR A 152 -6.53 -9.43 -21.74
CA TYR A 152 -5.17 -9.13 -21.29
C TYR A 152 -4.49 -8.08 -22.18
N ARG A 153 -4.51 -8.25 -23.50
CA ARG A 153 -3.94 -7.26 -24.44
C ARG A 153 -4.55 -5.88 -24.25
N ARG A 154 -5.87 -5.79 -24.06
CA ARG A 154 -6.54 -4.50 -23.81
C ARG A 154 -6.11 -3.87 -22.49
N PHE A 155 -5.89 -4.66 -21.44
CA PHE A 155 -5.33 -4.17 -20.17
C PHE A 155 -3.88 -3.69 -20.35
N GLU A 156 -3.09 -4.37 -21.17
CA GLU A 156 -1.72 -3.95 -21.50
C GLU A 156 -1.71 -2.62 -22.27
N GLU A 157 -2.58 -2.47 -23.28
CA GLU A 157 -2.78 -1.22 -24.02
C GLU A 157 -3.25 -0.09 -23.08
N PHE A 158 -4.22 -0.37 -22.20
CA PHE A 158 -4.72 0.59 -21.23
C PHE A 158 -3.64 1.03 -20.23
N ALA A 159 -2.82 0.09 -19.73
CA ALA A 159 -1.72 0.40 -18.82
C ALA A 159 -0.60 1.20 -19.51
N ALA A 160 -0.36 0.97 -20.81
CA ALA A 160 0.59 1.76 -21.60
C ALA A 160 0.08 3.18 -21.89
N ASP A 161 -1.24 3.38 -21.96
CA ASP A 161 -1.89 4.68 -22.14
C ASP A 161 -2.14 5.43 -20.83
N THR A 162 -1.44 5.05 -19.74
CA THR A 162 -1.49 5.80 -18.49
C THR A 162 -1.04 7.23 -18.80
N PRO A 163 -1.94 8.23 -18.66
CA PRO A 163 -1.61 9.58 -19.06
C PRO A 163 -0.39 10.02 -18.27
N ALA A 164 0.66 10.43 -18.97
CA ALA A 164 1.74 11.16 -18.32
C ALA A 164 1.10 12.29 -17.50
N ALA A 165 1.61 12.53 -16.29
CA ALA A 165 1.23 13.71 -15.53
C ALA A 165 1.23 14.90 -16.49
N LYS A 166 0.17 15.72 -16.45
CA LYS A 166 0.08 16.88 -17.34
C LYS A 166 1.39 17.64 -17.28
N GLU A 167 1.92 18.06 -18.44
CA GLU A 167 3.22 18.74 -18.51
C GLU A 167 3.30 19.84 -17.44
N GLY A 168 4.23 19.69 -16.50
CA GLY A 168 4.44 20.63 -15.39
C GLY A 168 3.89 20.20 -14.03
N LEU A 169 3.09 19.14 -13.94
CA LEU A 169 2.72 18.51 -12.67
C LEU A 169 3.69 17.38 -12.35
N GLU A 170 4.34 17.48 -11.19
CA GLU A 170 5.14 16.37 -10.66
C GLU A 170 4.20 15.31 -10.07
N ASP A 171 4.51 14.03 -10.33
CA ASP A 171 3.83 12.92 -9.67
C ASP A 171 4.17 12.94 -8.19
N LEU A 172 3.14 13.12 -7.36
CA LEU A 172 3.29 13.08 -5.91
C LEU A 172 3.40 11.64 -5.44
N THR A 173 4.44 11.36 -4.65
CA THR A 173 4.55 10.09 -3.92
C THR A 173 3.38 9.93 -2.94
N PRO A 174 3.06 8.70 -2.47
CA PRO A 174 2.01 8.50 -1.47
C PRO A 174 2.19 9.36 -0.21
N VAL A 175 3.42 9.50 0.27
CA VAL A 175 3.76 10.34 1.42
C VAL A 175 3.46 11.81 1.13
N GLU A 176 3.81 12.32 -0.05
CA GLU A 176 3.53 13.71 -0.43
C GLU A 176 2.04 13.96 -0.60
N LEU A 177 1.29 13.01 -1.17
CA LEU A 177 -0.17 13.06 -1.26
C LEU A 177 -0.80 13.16 0.14
N GLN A 178 -0.33 12.37 1.11
CA GLN A 178 -0.80 12.44 2.50
C GLN A 178 -0.55 13.81 3.10
N LEU A 179 0.70 14.28 2.99
CA LEU A 179 1.12 15.53 3.58
C LEU A 179 0.41 16.74 2.96
N CYS A 180 0.14 16.71 1.65
CA CYS A 180 -0.68 17.72 0.99
C CYS A 180 -2.14 17.66 1.45
N TYR A 181 -2.71 16.46 1.61
CA TYR A 181 -4.06 16.30 2.15
C TYR A 181 -4.14 16.86 3.57
N ASP A 182 -3.21 16.50 4.46
CA ASP A 182 -3.22 16.98 5.85
C ASP A 182 -3.11 18.50 5.94
N GLU A 183 -2.35 19.14 5.03
CA GLU A 183 -2.27 20.61 4.94
C GLU A 183 -3.60 21.24 4.49
N TYR A 184 -4.27 20.65 3.50
CA TYR A 184 -5.44 21.25 2.86
C TYR A 184 -6.79 20.61 3.26
N ARG A 185 -6.83 19.68 4.22
CA ARG A 185 -8.04 18.91 4.57
C ARG A 185 -9.21 19.75 5.08
N GLU A 186 -8.96 20.96 5.58
CA GLU A 186 -10.04 21.85 6.02
C GLU A 186 -10.79 22.48 4.83
N ASP A 187 -10.21 22.42 3.63
CA ASP A 187 -10.83 22.91 2.41
C ASP A 187 -11.85 21.92 1.82
N ASN A 188 -13.08 22.38 1.60
CA ASN A 188 -14.18 21.56 1.10
C ASN A 188 -13.91 20.99 -0.30
N GLU A 189 -13.24 21.74 -1.16
CA GLU A 189 -12.92 21.30 -2.51
C GLU A 189 -11.89 20.18 -2.48
N VAL A 190 -10.87 20.32 -1.64
CA VAL A 190 -9.84 19.28 -1.45
C VAL A 190 -10.46 18.01 -0.87
N ARG A 191 -11.30 18.10 0.19
CA ARG A 191 -11.99 16.91 0.72
C ARG A 191 -12.84 16.22 -0.32
N SER A 192 -13.56 16.99 -1.13
CA SER A 192 -14.38 16.46 -2.23
C SER A 192 -13.53 15.79 -3.31
N ALA A 193 -12.44 16.44 -3.75
CA ALA A 193 -11.52 15.92 -4.74
C ALA A 193 -10.82 14.64 -4.24
N TRP A 194 -10.32 14.64 -3.01
CA TRP A 194 -9.69 13.48 -2.36
C TRP A 194 -10.66 12.30 -2.27
N SER A 195 -11.89 12.55 -1.85
CA SER A 195 -12.93 11.51 -1.79
C SER A 195 -13.31 10.93 -3.15
N LYS A 196 -13.16 11.71 -4.23
CA LYS A 196 -13.39 11.27 -5.63
C LYS A 196 -12.17 10.58 -6.25
N ALA A 197 -10.96 11.03 -5.92
CA ALA A 197 -9.69 10.45 -6.37
C ALA A 197 -9.52 8.98 -5.95
N GLY A 198 -10.40 8.52 -5.07
CA GLY A 198 -10.62 7.11 -4.84
C GLY A 198 -9.99 6.67 -3.53
N VAL A 199 -10.79 5.91 -2.80
CA VAL A 199 -10.39 5.21 -1.59
C VAL A 199 -9.26 4.22 -1.89
N GLU A 200 -9.03 3.83 -3.15
CA GLU A 200 -7.90 2.99 -3.59
C GLU A 200 -6.55 3.59 -3.18
N ASN A 201 -6.38 4.91 -3.28
CA ASN A 201 -5.17 5.56 -2.77
C ASN A 201 -5.13 5.59 -1.24
N SER A 202 -6.28 5.84 -0.59
CA SER A 202 -6.40 5.73 0.86
C SER A 202 -6.20 4.31 1.37
N ILE A 203 -6.46 3.26 0.57
CA ILE A 203 -6.27 1.83 0.89
C ILE A 203 -4.81 1.44 0.64
N MET A 204 -4.19 1.90 -0.44
CA MET A 204 -2.76 1.71 -0.68
C MET A 204 -1.97 2.35 0.47
N MET A 205 -2.33 3.57 0.84
CA MET A 205 -1.78 4.30 1.98
C MET A 205 -2.12 3.64 3.32
N ALA A 206 -3.37 3.22 3.52
CA ALA A 206 -3.76 2.44 4.70
C ALA A 206 -3.03 1.11 4.78
N SER A 207 -2.72 0.45 3.66
CA SER A 207 -2.01 -0.83 3.66
C SER A 207 -0.54 -0.62 4.02
N CYS A 208 0.08 0.46 3.52
CA CYS A 208 1.39 0.92 3.97
C CYS A 208 1.39 1.28 5.46
N MET A 209 0.33 1.95 5.95
CA MET A 209 0.25 2.46 7.32
C MET A 209 -0.27 1.45 8.35
N THR A 210 -1.10 0.48 7.97
CA THR A 210 -1.66 -0.54 8.87
C THR A 210 -0.62 -1.62 9.19
N SER A 211 0.38 -1.81 8.32
CA SER A 211 1.59 -2.57 8.66
C SER A 211 2.40 -1.91 9.79
N LEU A 212 2.27 -0.58 9.99
CA LEU A 212 2.92 0.17 11.07
C LEU A 212 2.24 -0.04 12.44
N LEU A 213 0.91 -0.18 12.46
CA LEU A 213 0.11 -0.07 13.69
C LEU A 213 -0.54 -1.40 14.09
N LYS A 214 0.26 -2.39 14.48
CA LYS A 214 -0.27 -3.59 15.15
C LYS A 214 -0.65 -3.39 16.62
N ASN A 215 -0.35 -2.25 17.23
CA ASN A 215 -0.50 -2.08 18.68
C ASN A 215 -1.52 -1.06 19.19
N ASP A 216 -2.14 -0.25 18.35
CA ASP A 216 -3.35 0.49 18.75
C ASP A 216 -4.18 0.78 17.50
N ALA A 217 -5.45 0.40 17.53
CA ALA A 217 -6.41 0.57 16.45
C ALA A 217 -6.82 2.05 16.26
N ALA A 218 -5.85 2.93 16.00
CA ALA A 218 -6.14 4.24 15.47
C ALA A 218 -6.68 4.03 14.05
N ALA A 219 -8.01 4.11 13.91
CA ALA A 219 -8.70 3.96 12.65
C ALA A 219 -8.09 4.90 11.61
N VAL A 220 -7.72 4.37 10.44
CA VAL A 220 -7.46 5.21 9.27
C VAL A 220 -8.66 6.13 9.11
N PRO A 221 -8.49 7.46 9.07
CA PRO A 221 -9.60 8.40 8.93
C PRO A 221 -10.36 8.08 7.65
N LEU A 222 -11.49 7.39 7.79
CA LEU A 222 -12.42 7.21 6.69
C LEU A 222 -13.02 8.58 6.39
N PRO A 223 -13.23 8.95 5.12
CA PRO A 223 -13.86 10.22 4.77
C PRO A 223 -15.19 10.38 5.53
N GLU A 224 -15.28 11.37 6.43
CA GLU A 224 -16.44 11.56 7.31
C GLU A 224 -17.75 11.73 6.53
N ASP A 225 -17.65 12.25 5.30
CA ASP A 225 -18.79 12.55 4.43
C ASP A 225 -19.34 11.32 3.68
N LYS A 226 -18.57 10.22 3.60
CA LYS A 226 -19.06 8.96 3.02
C LYS A 226 -19.43 8.02 4.15
N LYS A 227 -20.61 8.24 4.76
CA LYS A 227 -21.35 7.16 5.42
C LYS A 227 -21.69 6.12 4.36
N GLY A 228 -20.74 5.21 4.13
CA GLY A 228 -20.90 4.09 3.20
C GLY A 228 -22.22 3.38 3.47
N LYS A 229 -22.80 2.80 2.41
CA LYS A 229 -24.00 1.97 2.54
C LYS A 229 -23.77 0.97 3.67
N LYS A 230 -24.61 1.01 4.72
CA LYS A 230 -24.51 0.06 5.83
C LYS A 230 -24.77 -1.34 5.29
N MET A 231 -23.70 -2.12 5.12
CA MET A 231 -23.77 -3.49 4.64
C MET A 231 -23.83 -4.44 5.82
N LYS A 232 -24.55 -5.55 5.65
CA LYS A 232 -24.55 -6.62 6.66
C LYS A 232 -23.22 -7.37 6.57
N LEU A 233 -22.70 -7.82 7.72
CA LEU A 233 -21.47 -8.63 7.76
C LEU A 233 -21.55 -9.84 6.81
N SER A 234 -22.70 -10.51 6.75
CA SER A 234 -22.93 -11.65 5.84
C SER A 234 -22.85 -11.26 4.36
N GLU A 235 -23.32 -10.07 3.99
CA GLU A 235 -23.27 -9.56 2.62
C GLU A 235 -21.81 -9.27 2.21
N ILE A 236 -21.00 -8.69 3.11
CA ILE A 236 -19.57 -8.48 2.88
C ILE A 236 -18.84 -9.81 2.66
N VAL A 237 -19.15 -10.83 3.47
CA VAL A 237 -18.58 -12.19 3.33
C VAL A 237 -18.96 -12.80 1.98
N GLU A 238 -20.22 -12.72 1.57
CA GLU A 238 -20.71 -13.27 0.30
C GLU A 238 -20.12 -12.54 -0.93
N MET A 239 -19.88 -11.23 -0.82
CA MET A 239 -19.17 -10.46 -1.86
C MET A 239 -17.70 -10.90 -1.97
N GLN A 240 -17.03 -11.10 -0.84
CA GLN A 240 -15.64 -11.55 -0.80
C GLN A 240 -15.47 -12.98 -1.37
N GLU A 241 -16.38 -13.90 -1.04
CA GLU A 241 -16.36 -15.24 -1.62
C GLU A 241 -16.60 -15.22 -3.13
N LEU A 242 -17.56 -14.41 -3.61
CA LEU A 242 -17.77 -14.23 -5.04
C LEU A 242 -16.55 -13.67 -5.75
N MET A 243 -15.88 -12.66 -5.16
CA MET A 243 -14.64 -12.10 -5.69
C MET A 243 -13.61 -13.20 -5.92
N VAL A 244 -13.39 -14.06 -4.92
CA VAL A 244 -12.43 -15.17 -4.98
C VAL A 244 -12.81 -16.20 -6.04
N ASP A 245 -14.08 -16.57 -6.13
CA ASP A 245 -14.56 -17.52 -7.15
C ASP A 245 -14.34 -17.00 -8.57
N GLU A 246 -14.60 -15.71 -8.80
CA GLU A 246 -14.37 -15.06 -10.09
C GLU A 246 -12.87 -14.92 -10.39
N MET A 247 -12.06 -14.49 -9.41
CA MET A 247 -10.60 -14.41 -9.55
C MET A 247 -10.00 -15.77 -9.90
N LYS A 248 -10.44 -16.85 -9.24
CA LYS A 248 -9.98 -18.21 -9.52
C LYS A 248 -10.28 -18.58 -10.98
N ARG A 249 -11.53 -18.42 -11.42
CA ARG A 249 -11.94 -18.75 -12.80
C ARG A 249 -11.15 -17.95 -13.85
N LEU A 250 -10.96 -16.65 -13.61
CA LEU A 250 -10.19 -15.77 -14.48
C LEU A 250 -8.71 -16.14 -14.51
N SER A 251 -8.11 -16.49 -13.37
CA SER A 251 -6.71 -16.91 -13.27
C SER A 251 -6.44 -18.23 -14.00
N GLU A 252 -7.34 -19.21 -13.92
CA GLU A 252 -7.24 -20.48 -14.65
C GLU A 252 -7.36 -20.27 -16.16
N ALA A 253 -8.31 -19.42 -16.60
CA ALA A 253 -8.44 -19.03 -18.00
C ALA A 253 -7.20 -18.28 -18.50
N ALA A 254 -6.68 -17.33 -17.73
CA ALA A 254 -5.47 -16.57 -18.03
C ALA A 254 -4.24 -17.49 -18.15
N SER A 255 -4.05 -18.41 -17.22
CA SER A 255 -2.95 -19.38 -17.25
C SER A 255 -3.03 -20.27 -18.51
N ALA A 256 -4.23 -20.75 -18.86
CA ALA A 256 -4.43 -21.56 -20.06
C ALA A 256 -4.14 -20.75 -21.35
N ALA A 257 -4.61 -19.49 -21.40
CA ALA A 257 -4.39 -18.61 -22.55
C ALA A 257 -2.92 -18.20 -22.71
N SER A 258 -2.23 -17.90 -21.60
CA SER A 258 -0.80 -17.60 -21.59
C SER A 258 0.00 -18.76 -22.19
N LYS A 259 -0.27 -20.00 -21.74
CA LYS A 259 0.39 -21.22 -22.25
C LYS A 259 0.09 -21.52 -23.72
N ALA A 260 -1.08 -21.10 -24.21
CA ALA A 260 -1.47 -21.29 -25.60
C ALA A 260 -0.91 -20.21 -26.54
N SER A 261 -0.47 -19.07 -25.98
CA SER A 261 0.05 -17.97 -26.77
C SER A 261 1.50 -18.22 -27.17
N SER A 262 1.83 -17.99 -28.44
CA SER A 262 3.21 -17.94 -28.92
C SER A 262 3.82 -16.54 -28.83
N SER A 263 3.10 -15.58 -28.22
CA SER A 263 3.53 -14.18 -28.06
C SER A 263 4.54 -14.01 -26.93
N SER A 264 4.96 -12.77 -26.69
CA SER A 264 5.70 -12.38 -25.49
C SER A 264 5.01 -12.88 -24.21
N PRO A 265 5.81 -13.21 -23.17
CA PRO A 265 5.28 -13.61 -21.87
C PRO A 265 4.42 -12.48 -21.29
N TRP A 266 3.35 -12.87 -20.59
CA TRP A 266 2.46 -11.91 -19.96
C TRP A 266 3.15 -11.24 -18.77
N ARG A 267 3.02 -9.93 -18.67
CA ARG A 267 3.46 -9.12 -17.55
C ARG A 267 2.59 -9.42 -16.33
N ALA A 268 3.22 -9.82 -15.22
CA ALA A 268 2.53 -10.27 -14.01
C ALA A 268 1.62 -9.20 -13.42
N GLU A 269 2.08 -7.95 -13.42
CA GLU A 269 1.35 -6.78 -12.95
C GLU A 269 0.07 -6.52 -13.75
N VAL A 270 0.14 -6.64 -15.08
CA VAL A 270 -1.01 -6.43 -15.97
C VAL A 270 -2.01 -7.58 -15.83
N ALA A 271 -1.52 -8.82 -15.77
CA ALA A 271 -2.37 -10.00 -15.58
C ALA A 271 -3.10 -9.97 -14.23
N MET A 272 -2.41 -9.57 -13.17
CA MET A 272 -2.99 -9.41 -11.82
C MET A 272 -4.06 -8.33 -11.80
N GLN A 273 -3.77 -7.15 -12.38
CA GLN A 273 -4.74 -6.05 -12.49
C GLN A 273 -5.98 -6.49 -13.28
N MET A 274 -5.80 -7.19 -14.40
CA MET A 274 -6.92 -7.72 -15.18
C MET A 274 -7.80 -8.66 -14.33
N VAL A 275 -7.20 -9.66 -13.68
CA VAL A 275 -7.95 -10.66 -12.88
C VAL A 275 -8.72 -9.98 -11.75
N GLN A 276 -8.10 -9.07 -11.01
CA GLN A 276 -8.74 -8.34 -9.91
C GLN A 276 -9.85 -7.42 -10.42
N SER A 277 -9.61 -6.62 -11.46
CA SER A 277 -10.59 -5.67 -11.99
C SER A 277 -11.82 -6.35 -12.59
N LEU A 278 -11.65 -7.48 -13.28
CA LEU A 278 -12.77 -8.24 -13.83
C LEU A 278 -13.59 -8.94 -12.74
N ALA A 279 -12.95 -9.47 -11.70
CA ALA A 279 -13.65 -10.04 -10.55
C ALA A 279 -14.42 -8.96 -9.76
N SER A 280 -13.82 -7.78 -9.58
CA SER A 280 -14.46 -6.60 -9.00
C SER A 280 -15.71 -6.19 -9.78
N ALA A 281 -15.63 -6.13 -11.12
CA ALA A 281 -16.78 -5.83 -11.97
C ALA A 281 -17.90 -6.88 -11.83
N ALA A 282 -17.56 -8.15 -11.61
CA ALA A 282 -18.54 -9.22 -11.36
C ALA A 282 -19.32 -9.01 -10.05
N VAL A 283 -18.61 -8.64 -8.97
CA VAL A 283 -19.22 -8.33 -7.67
C VAL A 283 -20.13 -7.11 -7.79
N GLU A 284 -19.65 -6.02 -8.38
CA GLU A 284 -20.43 -4.80 -8.56
C GLU A 284 -21.70 -5.06 -9.38
N ARG A 285 -21.60 -5.85 -10.45
CA ARG A 285 -22.77 -6.25 -11.23
C ARG A 285 -23.80 -7.02 -10.40
N ARG A 286 -23.38 -7.92 -9.52
CA ARG A 286 -24.30 -8.77 -8.75
C ARG A 286 -24.96 -8.04 -7.58
N TYR A 287 -24.20 -7.20 -6.87
CA TYR A 287 -24.65 -6.58 -5.64
C TYR A 287 -24.99 -5.08 -5.78
N GLY A 288 -24.62 -4.45 -6.91
CA GLY A 288 -24.71 -3.00 -7.06
C GLY A 288 -23.86 -2.26 -6.04
N VAL A 289 -22.75 -2.88 -5.62
CA VAL A 289 -21.81 -2.37 -4.63
C VAL A 289 -20.46 -2.21 -5.30
N SER A 290 -19.91 -1.01 -5.28
CA SER A 290 -18.63 -0.77 -5.92
C SER A 290 -17.46 -1.38 -5.11
N PRO A 291 -16.30 -1.66 -5.73
CA PRO A 291 -15.13 -2.16 -5.00
C PRO A 291 -14.69 -1.24 -3.85
N GLU A 292 -14.84 0.08 -4.03
CA GLU A 292 -14.52 1.08 -3.02
C GLU A 292 -15.50 1.03 -1.84
N GLU A 293 -16.81 0.91 -2.11
CA GLU A 293 -17.82 0.74 -1.06
C GLU A 293 -17.62 -0.57 -0.29
N MET A 294 -17.30 -1.65 -0.98
CA MET A 294 -16.99 -2.95 -0.37
C MET A 294 -15.75 -2.83 0.53
N THR A 295 -14.72 -2.11 0.09
CA THR A 295 -13.50 -1.94 0.90
C THR A 295 -13.73 -1.06 2.12
N ILE A 296 -14.47 0.05 1.98
CA ILE A 296 -14.90 0.87 3.13
C ILE A 296 -15.66 0.00 4.14
N ALA A 297 -16.61 -0.80 3.67
CA ALA A 297 -17.38 -1.69 4.53
C ALA A 297 -16.49 -2.75 5.19
N GLY A 298 -15.49 -3.28 4.48
CA GLY A 298 -14.46 -4.16 5.02
C GLY A 298 -13.68 -3.52 6.16
N ILE A 299 -13.17 -2.30 5.98
CA ILE A 299 -12.43 -1.55 6.99
C ILE A 299 -13.31 -1.29 8.22
N GLN A 300 -14.53 -0.79 8.02
CA GLN A 300 -15.47 -0.49 9.12
C GLN A 300 -15.85 -1.72 9.94
N ASN A 301 -15.83 -2.91 9.33
CA ASN A 301 -16.20 -4.17 9.97
C ASN A 301 -14.98 -5.07 10.26
N ALA A 302 -13.75 -4.58 10.13
CA ALA A 302 -12.54 -5.39 10.19
C ALA A 302 -12.44 -6.26 11.46
N PRO A 303 -12.71 -5.77 12.70
CA PRO A 303 -12.63 -6.61 13.90
C PRO A 303 -13.62 -7.78 13.93
N MET A 304 -14.75 -7.65 13.23
CA MET A 304 -15.78 -8.69 13.13
C MET A 304 -15.49 -9.66 11.98
N LEU A 305 -15.02 -9.13 10.84
CA LEU A 305 -14.62 -9.92 9.68
C LEU A 305 -13.41 -10.82 9.99
N GLN A 306 -12.43 -10.34 10.75
CA GLN A 306 -11.27 -11.12 11.18
C GLN A 306 -11.64 -12.33 12.07
N LYS A 307 -12.82 -12.31 12.71
CA LYS A 307 -13.34 -13.44 13.50
C LYS A 307 -14.24 -14.37 12.68
N ASN A 308 -14.54 -14.02 11.44
CA ASN A 308 -15.40 -14.80 10.56
C ASN A 308 -14.54 -15.74 9.70
N GLU A 309 -14.59 -17.05 10.00
CA GLU A 309 -13.76 -18.06 9.33
C GLU A 309 -13.94 -18.10 7.80
N ARG A 310 -15.16 -17.84 7.30
CA ARG A 310 -15.42 -17.80 5.85
C ARG A 310 -14.70 -16.64 5.19
N PHE A 311 -14.76 -15.46 5.81
CA PHE A 311 -14.05 -14.28 5.31
C PHE A 311 -12.54 -14.51 5.31
N VAL A 312 -11.97 -14.97 6.43
CA VAL A 312 -10.53 -15.24 6.55
C VAL A 312 -10.07 -16.23 5.48
N ARG A 313 -10.77 -17.36 5.32
CA ARG A 313 -10.46 -18.35 4.27
C ARG A 313 -10.54 -17.76 2.87
N ALA A 314 -11.54 -16.92 2.59
CA ALA A 314 -11.66 -16.26 1.30
C ALA A 314 -10.50 -15.28 1.06
N THR A 315 -10.08 -14.52 2.07
CA THR A 315 -8.91 -13.62 1.98
C THR A 315 -7.60 -14.39 1.76
N GLU A 316 -7.38 -15.49 2.47
CA GLU A 316 -6.22 -16.38 2.24
C GLU A 316 -6.23 -16.91 0.81
N LYS A 317 -7.40 -17.36 0.33
CA LYS A 317 -7.53 -17.87 -1.05
C LYS A 317 -7.28 -16.80 -2.10
N GLN A 318 -7.69 -15.56 -1.85
CA GLN A 318 -7.38 -14.41 -2.71
C GLN A 318 -5.87 -14.22 -2.85
N GLN A 319 -5.12 -14.27 -1.74
CA GLN A 319 -3.65 -14.15 -1.77
C GLN A 319 -2.99 -15.31 -2.53
N GLU A 320 -3.45 -16.55 -2.33
CA GLU A 320 -2.98 -17.71 -3.11
C GLU A 320 -3.16 -17.51 -4.62
N ILE A 321 -4.32 -16.99 -5.05
CA ILE A 321 -4.59 -16.73 -6.47
C ILE A 321 -3.65 -15.65 -7.02
N ILE A 322 -3.42 -14.57 -6.27
CA ILE A 322 -2.50 -13.49 -6.66
C ILE A 322 -1.07 -14.04 -6.86
N MET A 323 -0.60 -14.88 -5.93
CA MET A 323 0.71 -15.52 -6.05
C MET A 323 0.77 -16.47 -7.25
N ALA A 324 -0.28 -17.25 -7.49
CA ALA A 324 -0.35 -18.15 -8.64
C ALA A 324 -0.31 -17.40 -9.99
N VAL A 325 -0.93 -16.21 -10.05
CA VAL A 325 -0.85 -15.33 -11.23
C VAL A 325 0.58 -14.89 -11.51
N ALA A 326 1.28 -14.39 -10.48
CA ALA A 326 2.68 -14.02 -10.63
C ALA A 326 3.56 -15.20 -11.07
N GLN A 327 3.32 -16.40 -10.54
CA GLN A 327 4.10 -17.60 -10.88
C GLN A 327 3.91 -18.04 -12.33
N PHE A 328 2.70 -18.04 -12.89
CA PHE A 328 2.52 -18.47 -14.28
C PHE A 328 3.00 -17.43 -15.29
N CYS A 329 3.08 -16.15 -14.92
CA CYS A 329 3.65 -15.09 -15.75
C CYS A 329 5.18 -15.15 -15.80
N ALA A 330 5.82 -15.77 -14.81
CA ALA A 330 7.27 -15.96 -14.76
C ALA A 330 7.78 -17.17 -15.57
N GLN A 331 6.87 -17.99 -16.13
CA GLN A 331 7.16 -19.18 -16.93
C GLN A 331 7.19 -18.85 -18.43
#